data_AF-A0A6A6C6V9-F1
#
_entry.id   AF-A0A6A6C6V9-F1
#
_cell.length_a   1.000
_cell.length_b   1.000
_cell.length_c   1.000
_cell.angle_alpha   90.00
_cell.angle_beta   90.00
_cell.angle_gamma   90.00
#
_symmetry.space_group_name_H-M   'P 1'
#
loop_
_entity.id
_entity.type
_entity.pdbx_description
1 polymer ?
#
loop_
_entity_poly.entity_id
_entity_poly.type
_entity_poly.pdbx_seq_one_letter_code
_entity_poly.pdbx_strand_id
1 'polypeptide(L)'
;MKKNFDFVNVTPGEKNPDYKRQVHVQAMRSFRRQQRLRNVEAYERETGQAVVQKEEPDEEPAQTVILDRSAYIDASTIDPFKVLPPDFHEHEDLLLYFQHRIGPMLLPDDAHQPGTSWSTQWLRKSVTSPMMLAATCSHAAAFLDDVQGQQLSPRALHFQSQTIHLLNESLANGVGDEAIGTVLMLVANTIITGSSSEMQTHMHALDRMVSMRGGRESISDDSPIPMGLLWQLGAFYAFQNMSHWSAILEVPRAPAVDTSHELSTLLAKCRDLTRIRLELESTRGVDQARFRQFSNQRSVLECQLGRLRHQLRDRTLNNQDLSVMLNRAMCIAALFYVFFYLRRFLMGGALTDDMIDELAQVLTSVDEAGLASDPAATEEDRKAALWATTIASRFAQTYSQLEFTRRFARKLAQSLNCVTVDDWMAVLGGFAWPGQAWNSTIVDLTGGSPS
;
A
#
# COMPACT_ATOMS: atom_id res chain seq x y z
N MET A 1 -42.44 -2.43 -10.48
CA MET A 1 -42.25 -3.89 -10.66
C MET A 1 -42.24 -4.59 -9.31
N LYS A 2 -43.16 -5.53 -9.04
CA LYS A 2 -43.08 -6.40 -7.86
C LYS A 2 -41.96 -7.41 -8.11
N LYS A 3 -40.91 -7.43 -7.27
CA LYS A 3 -39.93 -8.52 -7.28
C LYS A 3 -40.57 -9.75 -6.63
N ASN A 4 -40.75 -10.82 -7.39
CA ASN A 4 -41.08 -12.12 -6.82
C ASN A 4 -39.81 -12.69 -6.21
N PHE A 5 -39.85 -13.01 -4.93
CA PHE A 5 -38.79 -13.74 -4.25
C PHE A 5 -39.11 -15.23 -4.43
N ASP A 6 -38.32 -15.92 -5.26
CA ASP A 6 -38.39 -17.37 -5.35
C ASP A 6 -37.71 -17.93 -4.09
N PHE A 7 -38.52 -18.49 -3.20
CA PHE A 7 -38.00 -19.22 -2.05
C PHE A 7 -37.42 -20.55 -2.54
N VAL A 8 -36.16 -20.80 -2.21
CA VAL A 8 -35.53 -22.12 -2.41
C VAL A 8 -36.39 -23.14 -1.66
N ASN A 9 -36.94 -24.12 -2.39
CA ASN A 9 -37.71 -25.21 -1.81
C ASN A 9 -36.82 -26.00 -0.83
N VAL A 10 -36.99 -25.74 0.46
CA VAL A 10 -36.39 -26.55 1.51
C VAL A 10 -37.19 -27.85 1.56
N THR A 11 -36.48 -28.98 1.47
CA THR A 11 -37.07 -30.32 1.57
C THR A 11 -37.94 -30.39 2.84
N PRO A 12 -39.23 -30.79 2.75
CA PRO A 12 -40.12 -30.75 3.89
C PRO A 12 -39.66 -31.74 4.97
N GLY A 13 -39.05 -31.23 6.04
CA GLY A 13 -38.64 -32.03 7.20
C GLY A 13 -37.49 -31.45 8.01
N GLU A 14 -36.51 -30.77 7.39
CA GLU A 14 -35.36 -30.21 8.09
C GLU A 14 -35.62 -28.75 8.52
N LYS A 15 -36.05 -28.58 9.77
CA LYS A 15 -36.10 -27.25 10.41
C LYS A 15 -34.71 -26.86 10.89
N ASN A 16 -33.84 -26.43 9.99
CA ASN A 16 -32.54 -25.86 10.38
C ASN A 16 -32.73 -24.39 10.84
N PRO A 17 -32.52 -24.05 12.13
CA PRO A 17 -32.65 -22.69 12.64
C PRO A 17 -31.67 -21.70 11.98
N ASP A 18 -30.53 -22.17 11.49
CA ASP A 18 -29.54 -21.33 10.82
C ASP A 18 -30.05 -20.83 9.46
N TYR A 19 -30.90 -21.60 8.78
CA TYR A 19 -31.48 -21.20 7.50
C TYR A 19 -32.44 -20.02 7.67
N LYS A 20 -33.26 -20.03 8.72
CA LYS A 20 -34.13 -18.89 9.07
C LYS A 20 -33.31 -17.64 9.37
N ARG A 21 -32.18 -17.81 10.09
CA ARG A 21 -31.27 -16.71 10.39
C ARG A 21 -30.64 -16.14 9.13
N GLN A 22 -30.20 -16.98 8.19
CA GLN A 22 -29.62 -16.54 6.92
C GLN A 22 -30.64 -15.81 6.04
N VAL A 23 -31.86 -16.34 5.88
CA VAL A 23 -32.94 -15.68 5.14
C VAL A 23 -33.28 -14.33 5.77
N HIS A 24 -33.37 -14.26 7.10
CA HIS A 24 -33.62 -13.01 7.81
C HIS A 24 -32.49 -11.99 7.59
N VAL A 25 -31.23 -12.40 7.67
CA VAL A 25 -30.06 -11.53 7.44
C VAL A 25 -30.05 -11.01 6.00
N GLN A 26 -30.32 -11.85 5.00
CA GLN A 26 -30.37 -11.43 3.60
C GLN A 26 -31.55 -10.49 3.32
N ALA A 27 -32.73 -10.79 3.87
CA ALA A 27 -33.91 -9.91 3.78
C ALA A 27 -33.64 -8.54 4.41
N MET A 28 -33.01 -8.50 5.59
CA MET A 28 -32.65 -7.26 6.27
C MET A 28 -31.58 -6.46 5.52
N ARG A 29 -30.57 -7.12 4.91
CA ARG A 29 -29.58 -6.47 4.06
C ARG A 29 -30.23 -5.83 2.83
N SER A 30 -31.12 -6.55 2.15
CA SER A 30 -31.88 -6.05 1.00
C SER A 30 -32.77 -4.85 1.38
N PHE A 31 -33.48 -4.95 2.50
CA PHE A 31 -34.32 -3.87 3.03
C PHE A 31 -33.50 -2.61 3.34
N ARG A 32 -32.39 -2.73 4.07
CA ARG A 32 -31.51 -1.58 4.38
C ARG A 32 -30.90 -0.96 3.13
N ARG A 33 -30.58 -1.76 2.10
CA ARG A 33 -30.13 -1.26 0.80
C ARG A 33 -31.23 -0.44 0.11
N GLN A 34 -32.46 -0.94 0.05
CA GLN A 34 -33.59 -0.18 -0.53
C GLN A 34 -33.90 1.09 0.25
N GLN A 35 -33.80 1.05 1.58
CA GLN A 35 -34.02 2.23 2.41
C GLN A 35 -32.96 3.32 2.15
N ARG A 36 -31.68 2.94 2.00
CA ARG A 36 -30.61 3.88 1.61
C ARG A 36 -30.86 4.51 0.25
N LEU A 37 -31.25 3.72 -0.75
CA LEU A 37 -31.58 4.25 -2.08
C LEU A 37 -32.74 5.25 -2.02
N ARG A 38 -33.82 4.95 -1.27
CA ARG A 38 -34.94 5.90 -1.08
C ARG A 38 -34.51 7.19 -0.38
N ASN A 39 -33.61 7.10 0.59
CA ASN A 39 -33.11 8.28 1.30
C ASN A 39 -32.24 9.16 0.39
N VAL A 40 -31.42 8.56 -0.48
CA VAL A 40 -30.65 9.29 -1.50
C VAL A 40 -31.59 9.96 -2.50
N GLU A 41 -32.57 9.23 -3.03
CA GLU A 41 -33.57 9.81 -3.96
C GLU A 41 -34.42 10.92 -3.33
N ALA A 42 -34.70 10.83 -2.02
CA ALA A 42 -35.40 11.87 -1.28
C ALA A 42 -34.52 13.10 -1.08
N TYR A 43 -33.26 12.90 -0.69
CA TYR A 43 -32.27 13.96 -0.55
C TYR A 43 -32.04 14.69 -1.88
N GLU A 44 -31.83 13.96 -2.99
CA GLU A 44 -31.66 14.54 -4.33
C GLU A 44 -32.87 15.37 -4.77
N ARG A 45 -34.09 14.95 -4.41
CA ARG A 45 -35.32 15.72 -4.66
C ARG A 45 -35.39 16.98 -3.82
N GLU A 46 -34.97 16.92 -2.57
CA GLU A 46 -34.98 18.06 -1.64
C GLU A 46 -33.88 19.08 -1.99
N THR A 47 -32.68 18.62 -2.35
CA THR A 47 -31.55 19.51 -2.71
C THR A 47 -31.60 19.98 -4.16
N GLY A 48 -32.13 19.19 -5.09
CA GLY A 48 -32.25 19.55 -6.50
C GLY A 48 -33.20 20.73 -6.76
N GLN A 49 -34.07 21.07 -5.81
CA GLN A 49 -34.95 22.26 -5.87
C GLN A 49 -34.39 23.48 -5.13
N ALA A 50 -33.32 23.33 -4.33
CA ALA A 50 -32.76 24.40 -3.49
C ALA A 50 -31.50 25.06 -4.06
N VAL A 51 -30.99 24.62 -5.22
CA VAL A 51 -29.80 25.21 -5.87
C VAL A 51 -30.21 26.12 -7.03
N VAL A 52 -30.95 27.19 -6.71
CA VAL A 52 -31.02 28.40 -7.52
C VAL A 52 -30.99 29.56 -6.52
N GLN A 53 -29.91 30.33 -6.52
CA GLN A 53 -29.60 31.46 -5.62
C GLN A 53 -29.00 31.09 -4.26
N LYS A 54 -27.71 30.73 -4.26
CA LYS A 54 -26.85 31.05 -3.13
C LYS A 54 -25.68 31.88 -3.69
N GLU A 55 -25.65 33.15 -3.31
CA GLU A 55 -24.55 34.07 -3.60
C GLU A 55 -23.25 33.45 -3.07
N GLU A 56 -22.26 33.34 -3.96
CA GLU A 56 -20.92 32.85 -3.65
C GLU A 56 -20.29 33.76 -2.58
N PRO A 57 -19.84 33.23 -1.43
CA PRO A 57 -18.89 33.94 -0.61
C PRO A 57 -17.53 33.93 -1.31
N ASP A 58 -16.83 35.06 -1.28
CA ASP A 58 -15.45 35.21 -1.75
C ASP A 58 -14.53 34.20 -1.05
N GLU A 59 -14.35 33.02 -1.66
CA GLU A 59 -13.38 32.02 -1.24
C GLU A 59 -12.01 32.42 -1.78
N GLU A 60 -11.07 32.63 -0.85
CA GLU A 60 -9.64 32.73 -1.17
C GLU A 60 -9.20 31.49 -1.95
N PRO A 61 -8.34 31.63 -2.98
CA PRO A 61 -8.01 30.55 -3.88
C PRO A 61 -7.24 29.45 -3.12
N ALA A 62 -7.96 28.38 -2.76
CA ALA A 62 -7.34 27.10 -2.46
C ALA A 62 -6.41 26.76 -3.64
N GLN A 63 -5.15 26.50 -3.34
CA GLN A 63 -4.17 26.01 -4.30
C GLN A 63 -4.66 24.68 -4.85
N THR A 64 -5.46 24.75 -5.91
CA THR A 64 -5.75 23.62 -6.76
C THR A 64 -4.44 23.25 -7.40
N VAL A 65 -3.90 22.09 -7.01
CA VAL A 65 -2.85 21.43 -7.80
C VAL A 65 -3.51 21.08 -9.13
N ILE A 66 -3.41 22.00 -10.09
CA ILE A 66 -3.83 21.77 -11.47
C ILE A 66 -2.87 20.73 -12.01
N LEU A 67 -3.28 19.45 -11.91
CA LEU A 67 -2.68 18.37 -12.69
C LEU A 67 -3.00 18.69 -14.15
N ASP A 68 -2.02 19.28 -14.84
CA ASP A 68 -2.09 19.56 -16.27
C ASP A 68 -2.38 18.26 -17.04
N ARG A 69 -3.65 18.04 -17.39
CA ARG A 69 -4.10 16.87 -18.16
C ARG A 69 -3.50 16.83 -19.56
N SER A 70 -2.96 17.94 -20.07
CA SER A 70 -2.46 18.04 -21.46
C SER A 70 -1.05 17.47 -21.65
N ALA A 71 -0.28 17.30 -20.57
CA ALA A 71 1.09 16.80 -20.64
C ALA A 71 1.23 15.26 -20.58
N TYR A 72 0.15 14.50 -20.36
CA TYR A 72 0.24 13.09 -19.93
C TYR A 72 -0.24 12.03 -20.93
N ILE A 73 -0.86 12.41 -22.05
CA ILE A 73 -1.34 11.46 -23.06
C ILE A 73 -1.03 12.06 -24.44
N ASP A 74 0.22 11.93 -24.89
CA ASP A 74 0.46 12.04 -26.33
C ASP A 74 -0.23 10.83 -26.97
N ALA A 75 -1.16 11.10 -27.88
CA ALA A 75 -2.21 10.21 -28.34
C ALA A 75 -1.72 9.14 -29.32
N SER A 76 -0.69 8.36 -28.96
CA SER A 76 -0.44 7.08 -29.60
C SER A 76 -1.38 6.05 -28.99
N THR A 77 -2.46 5.75 -29.71
CA THR A 77 -3.41 4.68 -29.42
C THR A 77 -2.65 3.39 -29.04
N ILE A 78 -2.90 2.83 -27.85
CA ILE A 78 -2.39 1.50 -27.42
C ILE A 78 -2.72 0.47 -28.48
N ASP A 79 -3.86 0.68 -29.14
CA ASP A 79 -4.46 -0.32 -29.98
C ASP A 79 -4.75 0.21 -31.39
N PRO A 80 -3.71 0.41 -32.23
CA PRO A 80 -3.90 0.80 -33.62
C PRO A 80 -4.68 -0.27 -34.42
N PHE A 81 -4.87 -1.47 -33.85
CA PHE A 81 -5.52 -2.61 -34.50
C PHE A 81 -6.90 -2.96 -33.92
N LYS A 82 -7.40 -2.24 -32.91
CA LYS A 82 -8.66 -2.53 -32.20
C LYS A 82 -8.77 -3.98 -31.68
N VAL A 83 -7.67 -4.52 -31.14
CA VAL A 83 -7.58 -5.83 -30.48
C VAL A 83 -8.28 -5.88 -29.12
N LEU A 84 -8.52 -4.72 -28.47
CA LEU A 84 -9.28 -4.65 -27.22
C LEU A 84 -10.73 -5.09 -27.44
N PRO A 85 -11.37 -5.77 -26.47
CA PRO A 85 -12.79 -6.07 -26.57
C PRO A 85 -13.61 -4.78 -26.69
N PRO A 86 -14.73 -4.78 -27.45
CA PRO A 86 -15.51 -3.57 -27.73
C PRO A 86 -15.87 -2.73 -26.50
N ASP A 87 -16.23 -3.40 -25.41
CA ASP A 87 -16.64 -2.77 -24.14
C ASP A 87 -15.49 -2.07 -23.40
N PHE A 88 -14.24 -2.27 -23.83
CA PHE A 88 -13.05 -1.69 -23.19
C PHE A 88 -12.42 -0.55 -23.98
N HIS A 89 -12.86 -0.27 -25.21
CA HIS A 89 -12.34 0.86 -25.99
C HIS A 89 -12.61 2.21 -25.31
N GLU A 90 -13.74 2.34 -24.62
CA GLU A 90 -14.07 3.54 -23.84
C GLU A 90 -13.21 3.69 -22.58
N HIS A 91 -12.32 2.71 -22.32
CA HIS A 91 -11.55 2.61 -21.10
C HIS A 91 -10.04 2.40 -21.33
N GLU A 92 -9.56 2.71 -22.53
CA GLU A 92 -8.15 2.69 -22.90
C GLU A 92 -7.30 3.61 -22.01
N ASP A 93 -7.88 4.73 -21.56
CA ASP A 93 -7.26 5.67 -20.62
C ASP A 93 -6.84 4.99 -19.29
N LEU A 94 -7.62 4.04 -18.78
CA LEU A 94 -7.27 3.30 -17.55
C LEU A 94 -6.11 2.34 -17.78
N LEU A 95 -6.03 1.72 -18.96
CA LEU A 95 -4.95 0.80 -19.31
C LEU A 95 -3.64 1.56 -19.53
N LEU A 96 -3.69 2.70 -20.21
CA LEU A 96 -2.58 3.66 -20.33
C LEU A 96 -2.12 4.12 -18.95
N TYR A 97 -3.07 4.54 -18.12
CA TYR A 97 -2.76 5.00 -16.77
C TYR A 97 -2.13 3.90 -15.93
N PHE A 98 -2.63 2.66 -16.03
CA PHE A 98 -2.00 1.51 -15.38
C PHE A 98 -0.58 1.28 -15.91
N GLN A 99 -0.39 1.25 -17.23
CA GLN A 99 0.91 0.98 -17.85
C GLN A 99 2.00 1.97 -17.42
N HIS A 100 1.66 3.25 -17.41
CA HIS A 100 2.61 4.35 -17.26
C HIS A 100 2.74 4.88 -15.84
N ARG A 101 1.74 4.67 -14.98
CA ARG A 101 1.72 5.21 -13.61
C ARG A 101 1.70 4.10 -12.58
N ILE A 102 0.67 3.28 -12.59
CA ILE A 102 0.44 2.31 -11.51
C ILE A 102 1.43 1.15 -11.59
N GLY A 103 1.61 0.55 -12.76
CA GLY A 103 2.50 -0.57 -12.97
C GLY A 103 3.92 -0.33 -12.44
N PRO A 104 4.58 0.77 -12.82
CA PRO A 104 5.88 1.17 -12.27
C PRO A 104 5.86 1.50 -10.76
N MET A 105 4.71 1.83 -10.17
CA MET A 105 4.58 2.00 -8.71
C MET A 105 4.43 0.66 -7.98
N LEU A 106 3.69 -0.27 -8.57
CA LEU A 106 3.55 -1.62 -8.04
C LEU A 106 4.93 -2.30 -8.10
N LEU A 107 5.40 -2.56 -9.30
CA LEU A 107 6.73 -3.12 -9.52
C LEU A 107 7.46 -2.12 -10.40
N PRO A 108 8.31 -1.25 -9.80
CA PRO A 108 9.20 -0.42 -10.59
C PRO A 108 9.93 -1.37 -11.52
N ASP A 109 10.03 -1.01 -12.79
CA ASP A 109 10.79 -1.76 -13.78
C ASP A 109 11.67 -0.76 -14.50
N ASP A 110 12.78 -1.23 -15.03
CA ASP A 110 13.65 -0.36 -15.79
C ASP A 110 12.99 -0.08 -17.15
N ALA A 111 12.55 1.18 -17.33
CA ALA A 111 11.79 1.64 -18.49
C ALA A 111 12.58 1.56 -19.82
N HIS A 112 13.81 1.05 -19.79
CA HIS A 112 14.76 1.11 -20.89
C HIS A 112 14.66 -0.06 -21.88
N GLN A 113 13.89 -1.12 -21.58
CA GLN A 113 13.59 -2.17 -22.56
C GLN A 113 12.09 -2.21 -22.90
N PRO A 114 11.71 -1.76 -24.11
CA PRO A 114 10.33 -1.84 -24.58
C PRO A 114 9.83 -3.28 -24.57
N GLY A 115 8.67 -3.53 -23.96
CA GLY A 115 7.95 -4.81 -24.08
C GLY A 115 8.33 -5.90 -23.08
N THR A 116 9.32 -5.68 -22.22
CA THR A 116 9.70 -6.59 -21.14
C THR A 116 9.25 -6.10 -19.78
N SER A 117 8.69 -4.88 -19.69
CA SER A 117 8.29 -4.35 -18.38
C SER A 117 7.21 -5.22 -17.74
N TRP A 118 7.25 -5.40 -16.42
CA TRP A 118 6.22 -6.14 -15.69
C TRP A 118 4.82 -5.60 -15.99
N SER A 119 4.65 -4.28 -16.08
CA SER A 119 3.37 -3.66 -16.44
C SER A 119 2.91 -4.05 -17.84
N THR A 120 3.83 -4.17 -18.79
CA THR A 120 3.53 -4.60 -20.17
C THR A 120 3.20 -6.09 -20.21
N GLN A 121 3.95 -6.93 -19.51
CA GLN A 121 3.66 -8.37 -19.38
C GLN A 121 2.30 -8.59 -18.71
N TRP A 122 2.01 -7.83 -17.64
CA TRP A 122 0.72 -7.82 -16.96
C TRP A 122 -0.40 -7.45 -17.92
N LEU A 123 -0.27 -6.33 -18.64
CA LEU A 123 -1.30 -5.89 -19.58
C LEU A 123 -1.51 -6.87 -20.72
N ARG A 124 -0.44 -7.44 -21.30
CA ARG A 124 -0.55 -8.50 -22.31
C ARG A 124 -1.36 -9.69 -21.80
N LYS A 125 -1.13 -10.09 -20.54
CA LYS A 125 -1.91 -11.17 -19.92
C LYS A 125 -3.35 -10.73 -19.66
N SER A 126 -3.55 -9.51 -19.15
CA SER A 126 -4.87 -8.95 -18.87
C SER A 126 -5.74 -8.87 -20.13
N VAL A 127 -5.23 -8.42 -21.28
CA VAL A 127 -6.05 -8.34 -22.51
C VAL A 127 -6.50 -9.72 -23.02
N THR A 128 -5.80 -10.80 -22.65
CA THR A 128 -6.20 -12.18 -22.97
C THR A 128 -7.20 -12.78 -21.98
N SER A 129 -7.49 -12.09 -20.87
CA SER A 129 -8.34 -12.58 -19.78
C SER A 129 -9.33 -11.50 -19.32
N PRO A 130 -10.63 -11.59 -19.66
CA PRO A 130 -11.61 -10.58 -19.32
C PRO A 130 -11.66 -10.24 -17.82
N MET A 131 -11.48 -11.22 -16.94
CA MET A 131 -11.46 -10.99 -15.50
C MET A 131 -10.20 -10.27 -15.01
N MET A 132 -9.03 -10.52 -15.60
CA MET A 132 -7.82 -9.77 -15.27
C MET A 132 -7.88 -8.35 -15.82
N LEU A 133 -8.45 -8.17 -17.01
CA LEU A 133 -8.67 -6.87 -17.61
C LEU A 133 -9.60 -6.02 -16.74
N ALA A 134 -10.76 -6.56 -16.37
CA ALA A 134 -11.70 -5.88 -15.46
C ALA A 134 -11.05 -5.53 -14.12
N ALA A 135 -10.24 -6.44 -13.54
CA ALA A 135 -9.55 -6.18 -12.28
C ALA A 135 -8.52 -5.05 -12.40
N THR A 136 -7.78 -5.03 -13.52
CA THR A 136 -6.79 -3.99 -13.83
C THR A 136 -7.46 -2.63 -14.00
N CYS A 137 -8.58 -2.57 -14.74
CA CYS A 137 -9.37 -1.34 -14.87
C CYS A 137 -9.97 -0.89 -13.54
N SER A 138 -10.48 -1.83 -12.72
CA SER A 138 -10.99 -1.53 -11.38
C SER A 138 -9.94 -0.85 -10.51
N HIS A 139 -8.72 -1.42 -10.49
CA HIS A 139 -7.61 -0.88 -9.72
C HIS A 139 -7.17 0.49 -10.26
N ALA A 140 -7.08 0.65 -11.58
CA ALA A 140 -6.71 1.92 -12.19
C ALA A 140 -7.72 3.04 -11.92
N ALA A 141 -9.02 2.73 -12.00
CA ALA A 141 -10.07 3.68 -11.69
C ALA A 141 -10.07 4.06 -10.21
N ALA A 142 -9.98 3.08 -9.30
CA ALA A 142 -9.90 3.34 -7.86
C ALA A 142 -8.69 4.19 -7.48
N PHE A 143 -7.53 3.95 -8.11
CA PHE A 143 -6.32 4.75 -7.88
C PHE A 143 -6.49 6.19 -8.37
N LEU A 144 -7.14 6.40 -9.52
CA LEU A 144 -7.44 7.74 -10.02
C LEU A 144 -8.37 8.50 -9.07
N ASP A 145 -9.39 7.82 -8.54
CA ASP A 145 -10.31 8.39 -7.56
C ASP A 145 -9.54 8.82 -6.28
N ASP A 146 -8.67 7.95 -5.76
CA ASP A 146 -7.84 8.21 -4.56
C ASP A 146 -6.89 9.40 -4.77
N VAL A 147 -6.17 9.45 -5.91
CA VAL A 147 -5.29 10.58 -6.24
C VAL A 147 -6.06 11.90 -6.34
N GLN A 148 -7.34 11.85 -6.72
CA GLN A 148 -8.22 13.02 -6.78
C GLN A 148 -8.89 13.33 -5.43
N GLY A 149 -8.63 12.55 -4.38
CA GLY A 149 -9.31 12.67 -3.09
C GLY A 149 -10.82 12.38 -3.17
N GLN A 150 -11.24 11.58 -4.15
CA GLN A 150 -12.64 11.24 -4.39
C GLN A 150 -12.99 9.89 -3.79
N GLN A 151 -14.28 9.70 -3.49
CA GLN A 151 -14.81 8.38 -3.21
C GLN A 151 -14.80 7.52 -4.48
N LEU A 152 -14.88 6.19 -4.31
CA LEU A 152 -14.95 5.24 -5.42
C LEU A 152 -16.04 5.64 -6.43
N SER A 153 -15.61 5.91 -7.66
CA SER A 153 -16.47 6.30 -8.75
C SER A 153 -17.37 5.15 -9.20
N PRO A 154 -18.52 5.44 -9.85
CA PRO A 154 -19.35 4.42 -10.49
C PRO A 154 -18.55 3.53 -11.46
N ARG A 155 -17.52 4.10 -12.09
CA ARG A 155 -16.61 3.39 -13.00
C ARG A 155 -15.75 2.36 -12.26
N ALA A 156 -15.12 2.74 -11.15
CA ALA A 156 -14.34 1.82 -10.32
C ALA A 156 -15.22 0.67 -9.78
N LEU A 157 -16.42 1.01 -9.29
CA LEU A 157 -17.39 0.03 -8.77
C LEU A 157 -17.93 -0.91 -9.86
N HIS A 158 -18.17 -0.39 -11.06
CA HIS A 158 -18.60 -1.18 -12.21
C HIS A 158 -17.59 -2.29 -12.52
N PHE A 159 -16.32 -1.92 -12.71
CA PHE A 159 -15.26 -2.89 -12.99
C PHE A 159 -14.99 -3.84 -11.83
N GLN A 160 -15.09 -3.37 -10.58
CA GLN A 160 -14.94 -4.23 -9.41
C GLN A 160 -16.05 -5.31 -9.40
N SER A 161 -17.29 -4.91 -9.65
CA SER A 161 -18.43 -5.83 -9.74
C SER A 161 -18.26 -6.82 -10.88
N GLN A 162 -17.82 -6.36 -12.05
CA GLN A 162 -17.55 -7.22 -13.21
C GLN A 162 -16.43 -8.22 -12.91
N THR A 163 -15.36 -7.78 -12.25
CA THR A 163 -14.24 -8.61 -11.81
C THR A 163 -14.72 -9.76 -10.93
N ILE A 164 -15.51 -9.45 -9.90
CA ILE A 164 -16.03 -10.46 -8.97
C ILE A 164 -16.96 -11.44 -9.69
N HIS A 165 -17.82 -10.95 -10.59
CA HIS A 165 -18.72 -11.80 -11.37
C HIS A 165 -17.94 -12.80 -12.24
N LEU A 166 -17.01 -12.31 -13.07
CA LEU A 166 -16.21 -13.16 -13.96
C LEU A 166 -15.29 -14.11 -13.19
N LEU A 167 -14.74 -13.67 -12.06
CA LEU A 167 -13.95 -14.54 -11.18
C LEU A 167 -14.79 -15.70 -10.64
N ASN A 168 -16.01 -15.44 -10.18
CA ASN A 168 -16.88 -16.50 -9.66
C ASN A 168 -17.26 -17.53 -10.75
N GLU A 169 -17.51 -17.07 -11.98
CA GLU A 169 -17.76 -17.96 -13.12
C GLU A 169 -16.53 -18.81 -13.46
N SER A 170 -15.34 -18.18 -13.46
CA SER A 170 -14.08 -18.87 -13.71
C SER A 170 -13.80 -19.95 -12.66
N LEU A 171 -14.01 -19.64 -11.38
CA LEU A 171 -13.79 -20.56 -10.26
C LEU A 171 -14.69 -21.80 -10.31
N ALA A 172 -15.83 -21.75 -10.98
CA ALA A 172 -16.68 -22.92 -11.20
C ALA A 172 -15.99 -23.98 -12.10
N ASN A 173 -15.06 -23.55 -12.94
CA ASN A 173 -14.30 -24.40 -13.87
C ASN A 173 -12.90 -24.78 -13.35
N GLY A 174 -12.54 -24.30 -12.16
CA GLY A 174 -11.24 -24.53 -11.53
C GLY A 174 -10.46 -23.25 -11.26
N VAL A 175 -9.31 -23.37 -10.61
CA VAL A 175 -8.40 -22.25 -10.34
C VAL A 175 -7.34 -22.26 -11.42
N GLY A 176 -7.27 -21.20 -12.23
CA GLY A 176 -6.20 -20.93 -13.19
C GLY A 176 -5.29 -19.78 -12.75
N ASP A 177 -4.20 -19.59 -13.46
CA ASP A 177 -3.25 -18.49 -13.22
C ASP A 177 -3.96 -17.14 -13.35
N GLU A 178 -4.86 -16.98 -14.32
CA GLU A 178 -5.62 -15.76 -14.51
C GLU A 178 -6.49 -15.43 -13.28
N ALA A 179 -7.06 -16.44 -12.61
CA ALA A 179 -7.87 -16.24 -11.40
C ALA A 179 -7.01 -15.75 -10.23
N ILE A 180 -5.80 -16.32 -10.09
CA ILE A 180 -4.79 -15.85 -9.11
C ILE A 180 -4.42 -14.41 -9.41
N GLY A 181 -4.10 -14.07 -10.67
CA GLY A 181 -3.79 -12.70 -11.10
C GLY A 181 -4.93 -11.72 -10.83
N THR A 182 -6.18 -12.13 -11.04
CA THR A 182 -7.35 -11.32 -10.72
C THR A 182 -7.47 -11.05 -9.21
N VAL A 183 -7.36 -12.08 -8.36
CA VAL A 183 -7.40 -11.90 -6.90
C VAL A 183 -6.23 -11.06 -6.41
N LEU A 184 -5.05 -11.22 -7.01
CA LEU A 184 -3.88 -10.41 -6.73
C LEU A 184 -4.16 -8.92 -6.92
N MET A 185 -4.85 -8.56 -8.01
CA MET A 185 -5.22 -7.17 -8.26
C MET A 185 -6.32 -6.67 -7.32
N LEU A 186 -7.24 -7.54 -6.88
CA LEU A 186 -8.22 -7.21 -5.84
C LEU A 186 -7.54 -6.91 -4.50
N VAL A 187 -6.52 -7.67 -4.12
CA VAL A 187 -5.69 -7.35 -2.94
C VAL A 187 -5.02 -5.98 -3.12
N ALA A 188 -4.45 -5.70 -4.31
CA ALA A 188 -3.82 -4.40 -4.58
C ALA A 188 -4.83 -3.26 -4.42
N ASN A 189 -6.08 -3.48 -4.84
CA ASN A 189 -7.15 -2.51 -4.68
C ASN A 189 -7.47 -2.20 -3.22
N THR A 190 -7.35 -3.18 -2.32
CA THR A 190 -7.62 -2.95 -0.89
C THR A 190 -6.58 -2.08 -0.19
N ILE A 191 -5.38 -1.93 -0.79
CA ILE A 191 -4.39 -0.96 -0.32
C ILE A 191 -4.88 0.46 -0.57
N ILE A 192 -5.50 0.70 -1.73
CA ILE A 192 -6.09 2.01 -2.06
C ILE A 192 -7.31 2.29 -1.18
N THR A 193 -8.22 1.31 -1.06
CA THR A 193 -9.46 1.52 -0.28
C THR A 193 -9.24 1.54 1.23
N GLY A 194 -8.06 1.13 1.71
CA GLY A 194 -7.75 1.00 3.14
C GLY A 194 -8.56 -0.08 3.86
N SER A 195 -9.29 -0.95 3.14
CA SER A 195 -10.19 -1.94 3.73
C SER A 195 -9.42 -3.16 4.22
N SER A 196 -9.00 -3.14 5.49
CA SER A 196 -8.24 -4.23 6.10
C SER A 196 -8.97 -5.57 6.06
N SER A 197 -10.29 -5.58 6.29
CA SER A 197 -11.12 -6.80 6.26
C SER A 197 -11.25 -7.43 4.87
N GLU A 198 -11.37 -6.61 3.83
CA GLU A 198 -11.39 -7.09 2.44
C GLU A 198 -10.02 -7.61 2.04
N MET A 199 -8.96 -6.90 2.44
CA MET A 199 -7.58 -7.33 2.19
C MET A 199 -7.32 -8.72 2.77
N GLN A 200 -7.73 -8.98 4.02
CA GLN A 200 -7.64 -10.30 4.65
C GLN A 200 -8.38 -11.37 3.85
N THR A 201 -9.61 -11.05 3.45
CA THR A 201 -10.46 -11.98 2.69
C THR A 201 -9.82 -12.35 1.35
N HIS A 202 -9.34 -11.36 0.60
CA HIS A 202 -8.69 -11.58 -0.69
C HIS A 202 -7.35 -12.28 -0.56
N MET A 203 -6.57 -11.98 0.49
CA MET A 203 -5.34 -12.71 0.78
C MET A 203 -5.64 -14.17 1.08
N HIS A 204 -6.55 -14.49 2.01
CA HIS A 204 -6.91 -15.89 2.27
C HIS A 204 -7.40 -16.64 1.03
N ALA A 205 -8.14 -15.96 0.14
CA ALA A 205 -8.52 -16.54 -1.14
C ALA A 205 -7.29 -16.82 -2.02
N LEU A 206 -6.37 -15.87 -2.11
CA LEU A 206 -5.12 -15.99 -2.87
C LEU A 206 -4.25 -17.15 -2.38
N ASP A 207 -4.07 -17.29 -1.05
CA ASP A 207 -3.36 -18.41 -0.43
C ASP A 207 -3.92 -19.76 -0.90
N ARG A 208 -5.23 -19.90 -0.73
CA ARG A 208 -5.94 -21.13 -1.08
C ARG A 208 -5.81 -21.43 -2.57
N MET A 209 -5.91 -20.40 -3.43
CA MET A 209 -5.76 -20.57 -4.88
C MET A 209 -4.35 -21.01 -5.27
N VAL A 210 -3.30 -20.40 -4.71
CA VAL A 210 -1.90 -20.79 -4.95
C VAL A 210 -1.64 -22.21 -4.45
N SER A 211 -2.12 -22.54 -3.25
CA SER A 211 -2.02 -23.88 -2.69
C SER A 211 -2.73 -24.92 -3.57
N MET A 212 -3.92 -24.61 -4.09
CA MET A 212 -4.68 -25.48 -5.00
C MET A 212 -3.99 -25.72 -6.35
N ARG A 213 -3.15 -24.79 -6.81
CA ARG A 213 -2.33 -24.99 -8.03
C ARG A 213 -1.12 -25.89 -7.81
N GLY A 214 -0.77 -26.15 -6.55
CA GLY A 214 0.42 -26.94 -6.18
C GLY A 214 1.59 -26.07 -5.72
N GLY A 215 1.31 -24.92 -5.11
CA GLY A 215 2.36 -24.03 -4.58
C GLY A 215 2.79 -22.95 -5.57
N ARG A 216 3.75 -22.12 -5.17
CA ARG A 216 4.21 -20.99 -5.98
C ARG A 216 5.00 -21.45 -7.21
N GLU A 217 5.78 -22.51 -7.04
CA GLU A 217 6.57 -23.22 -8.05
C GLU A 217 5.73 -23.83 -9.17
N SER A 218 4.42 -23.98 -8.97
CA SER A 218 3.49 -24.45 -9.99
C SER A 218 3.03 -23.36 -10.97
N ILE A 219 3.27 -22.09 -10.63
CA ILE A 219 2.92 -20.93 -11.46
C ILE A 219 4.05 -20.71 -12.46
N SER A 220 3.71 -20.51 -13.73
CA SER A 220 4.72 -20.32 -14.79
C SER A 220 5.64 -19.14 -14.48
N ASP A 221 6.95 -19.35 -14.61
CA ASP A 221 7.97 -18.29 -14.45
C ASP A 221 7.85 -17.20 -15.52
N ASP A 222 7.26 -17.51 -16.69
CA ASP A 222 6.98 -16.55 -17.76
C ASP A 222 5.74 -15.68 -17.48
N SER A 223 5.01 -15.98 -16.39
CA SER A 223 3.86 -15.21 -15.97
C SER A 223 4.28 -13.97 -15.17
N PRO A 224 3.57 -12.83 -15.26
CA PRO A 224 3.82 -11.69 -14.38
C PRO A 224 3.32 -11.93 -12.93
N ILE A 225 2.63 -13.04 -12.67
CA ILE A 225 1.98 -13.35 -11.38
C ILE A 225 2.96 -13.63 -10.25
N PRO A 226 4.04 -14.45 -10.40
CA PRO A 226 5.00 -14.69 -9.33
C PRO A 226 5.62 -13.40 -8.77
N MET A 227 5.88 -12.42 -9.65
CA MET A 227 6.37 -11.10 -9.24
C MET A 227 5.31 -10.31 -8.47
N GLY A 228 4.05 -10.35 -8.92
CA GLY A 228 2.96 -9.71 -8.20
C GLY A 228 2.67 -10.38 -6.83
N LEU A 229 2.86 -11.70 -6.70
CA LEU A 229 2.74 -12.40 -5.42
C LEU A 229 3.80 -11.90 -4.43
N LEU A 230 5.06 -11.81 -4.85
CA LEU A 230 6.14 -11.23 -4.04
C LEU A 230 5.81 -9.81 -3.58
N TRP A 231 5.23 -9.01 -4.48
CA TRP A 231 4.83 -7.63 -4.20
C TRP A 231 3.80 -7.52 -3.07
N GLN A 232 2.76 -8.35 -3.13
CA GLN A 232 1.67 -8.33 -2.14
C GLN A 232 2.12 -8.74 -0.76
N LEU A 233 3.03 -9.70 -0.67
CA LEU A 233 3.49 -10.22 0.61
C LEU A 233 4.20 -9.14 1.43
N GLY A 234 5.06 -8.35 0.79
CA GLY A 234 5.74 -7.23 1.44
C GLY A 234 4.75 -6.18 1.95
N ALA A 235 3.79 -5.77 1.11
CA ALA A 235 2.71 -4.86 1.51
C ALA A 235 1.91 -5.43 2.68
N PHE A 236 1.49 -6.69 2.59
CA PHE A 236 0.68 -7.33 3.60
C PHE A 236 1.36 -7.40 4.97
N TYR A 237 2.61 -7.84 5.04
CA TYR A 237 3.38 -7.86 6.30
C TYR A 237 3.59 -6.47 6.88
N ALA A 238 3.66 -5.45 6.02
CA ALA A 238 3.77 -4.08 6.48
C ALA A 238 2.45 -3.56 7.06
N PHE A 239 1.30 -3.99 6.55
CA PHE A 239 0.01 -3.39 6.94
C PHE A 239 -0.81 -4.22 7.92
N GLN A 240 -0.53 -5.52 8.11
CA GLN A 240 -1.42 -6.38 8.90
C GLN A 240 -0.77 -7.36 9.88
N ASN A 241 -1.53 -7.64 10.95
CA ASN A 241 -1.23 -8.58 12.03
C ASN A 241 -1.58 -10.04 11.67
N MET A 242 -0.97 -10.62 10.62
CA MET A 242 -1.25 -12.03 10.27
C MET A 242 0.01 -12.90 10.30
N SER A 243 0.13 -13.70 11.37
CA SER A 243 1.27 -14.59 11.63
C SER A 243 1.28 -15.89 10.82
N HIS A 244 0.15 -16.29 10.23
CA HIS A 244 -0.01 -17.59 9.58
C HIS A 244 0.62 -17.69 8.17
N TRP A 245 0.84 -16.57 7.48
CA TRP A 245 1.40 -16.54 6.12
C TRP A 245 2.89 -16.90 6.03
N SER A 246 3.59 -16.95 7.16
CA SER A 246 5.00 -17.34 7.21
C SER A 246 5.25 -18.75 6.66
N ALA A 247 4.24 -19.63 6.73
CA ALA A 247 4.32 -21.01 6.29
C ALA A 247 4.45 -21.16 4.75
N ILE A 248 3.86 -20.25 3.97
CA ILE A 248 3.75 -20.39 2.50
C ILE A 248 5.04 -19.97 1.78
N LEU A 249 5.80 -19.05 2.37
CA LEU A 249 7.06 -18.59 1.79
C LEU A 249 8.27 -19.37 2.26
N GLU A 250 8.05 -20.47 2.98
CA GLU A 250 9.10 -21.19 3.71
C GLU A 250 10.00 -20.23 4.52
N VAL A 251 9.50 -19.05 4.90
CA VAL A 251 10.31 -18.09 5.66
C VAL A 251 10.51 -18.76 7.01
N PRO A 252 11.73 -19.24 7.32
CA PRO A 252 11.92 -20.05 8.50
C PRO A 252 11.45 -19.23 9.69
N ARG A 253 10.62 -19.84 10.55
CA ARG A 253 10.37 -19.27 11.87
C ARG A 253 11.75 -19.14 12.50
N ALA A 254 12.26 -17.91 12.54
CA ALA A 254 13.51 -17.65 13.20
C ALA A 254 13.32 -18.12 14.65
N PRO A 255 14.36 -18.72 15.28
CA PRO A 255 14.34 -18.97 16.71
C PRO A 255 14.05 -17.66 17.47
N ALA A 256 13.88 -17.71 18.79
CA ALA A 256 13.80 -16.49 19.59
C ALA A 256 15.14 -15.73 19.48
N VAL A 257 15.28 -14.95 18.41
CA VAL A 257 16.46 -14.15 18.09
C VAL A 257 16.34 -12.85 18.87
N ASP A 258 17.50 -12.34 19.26
CA ASP A 258 17.62 -10.97 19.75
C ASP A 258 17.10 -10.00 18.67
N THR A 259 15.93 -9.42 18.94
CA THR A 259 15.25 -8.50 18.02
C THR A 259 16.09 -7.28 17.69
N SER A 260 16.99 -6.85 18.59
CA SER A 260 17.90 -5.73 18.34
C SER A 260 18.94 -6.10 17.28
N HIS A 261 19.54 -7.29 17.40
CA HIS A 261 20.50 -7.79 16.41
C HIS A 261 19.85 -8.04 15.04
N GLU A 262 18.64 -8.62 15.02
CA GLU A 262 17.89 -8.80 13.78
C GLU A 262 17.59 -7.44 13.12
N LEU A 263 17.10 -6.46 13.88
CA LEU A 263 16.82 -5.12 13.36
C LEU A 263 18.07 -4.44 12.79
N SER A 264 19.19 -4.49 13.51
CA SER A 264 20.47 -3.93 13.02
C SER A 264 20.89 -4.55 11.69
N THR A 265 20.73 -5.87 11.55
CA THR A 265 20.99 -6.59 10.29
C THR A 265 20.06 -6.13 9.16
N LEU A 266 18.78 -5.91 9.46
CA LEU A 266 17.81 -5.42 8.47
C LEU A 266 18.08 -3.96 8.06
N LEU A 267 18.48 -3.09 8.99
CA LEU A 267 18.87 -1.71 8.68
C LEU A 267 20.14 -1.64 7.83
N ALA A 268 21.13 -2.52 8.08
CA ALA A 268 22.29 -2.65 7.21
C ALA A 268 21.88 -3.04 5.77
N LYS A 269 20.92 -3.97 5.62
CA LYS A 269 20.35 -4.32 4.31
C LYS A 269 19.59 -3.14 3.68
N CYS A 270 18.85 -2.35 4.45
CA CYS A 270 18.23 -1.12 3.95
C CYS A 270 19.28 -0.22 3.30
N ARG A 271 20.41 0.03 3.98
CA ARG A 271 21.51 0.85 3.48
C ARG A 271 22.15 0.31 2.21
N ASP A 272 22.37 -1.00 2.14
CA ASP A 272 22.91 -1.64 0.94
C ASP A 272 21.95 -1.49 -0.25
N LEU A 273 20.64 -1.67 -0.02
CA LEU A 273 19.63 -1.46 -1.05
C LEU A 273 19.51 0.01 -1.48
N THR A 274 19.67 0.95 -0.56
CA THR A 274 19.76 2.39 -0.88
C THR A 274 20.91 2.66 -1.84
N ARG A 275 22.10 2.12 -1.57
CA ARG A 275 23.27 2.26 -2.44
C ARG A 275 23.04 1.62 -3.80
N ILE A 276 22.56 0.37 -3.84
CA ILE A 276 22.25 -0.32 -5.10
C ILE A 276 21.27 0.52 -5.90
N ARG A 277 20.22 1.03 -5.26
CA ARG A 277 19.23 1.87 -5.92
C ARG A 277 19.83 3.14 -6.52
N LEU A 278 20.65 3.87 -5.76
CA LEU A 278 21.31 5.07 -6.28
C LEU A 278 22.22 4.74 -7.48
N GLU A 279 22.92 3.60 -7.44
CA GLU A 279 23.70 3.12 -8.57
C GLU A 279 22.81 2.81 -9.79
N LEU A 280 21.67 2.16 -9.58
CA LEU A 280 20.68 1.89 -10.64
C LEU A 280 20.12 3.18 -11.24
N GLU A 281 19.81 4.19 -10.41
CA GLU A 281 19.33 5.51 -10.87
C GLU A 281 20.40 6.29 -11.66
N SER A 282 21.67 6.09 -11.34
CA SER A 282 22.79 6.75 -12.03
C SER A 282 23.22 6.09 -13.36
N THR A 283 22.91 4.80 -13.53
CA THR A 283 23.36 4.01 -14.68
C THR A 283 22.32 4.05 -15.80
N ARG A 284 22.66 4.59 -16.98
CA ARG A 284 21.76 4.49 -18.15
C ARG A 284 21.76 3.07 -18.70
N GLY A 285 20.58 2.45 -18.79
CA GLY A 285 20.38 1.11 -19.35
C GLY A 285 20.74 0.00 -18.35
N VAL A 286 19.96 -0.14 -17.29
CA VAL A 286 20.22 -1.12 -16.22
C VAL A 286 19.98 -2.53 -16.75
N ASP A 287 20.86 -3.45 -16.35
CA ASP A 287 20.63 -4.88 -16.52
C ASP A 287 19.37 -5.32 -15.75
N GLN A 288 18.36 -5.81 -16.47
CA GLN A 288 17.12 -6.33 -15.89
C GLN A 288 17.36 -7.38 -14.81
N ALA A 289 18.39 -8.21 -14.96
CA ALA A 289 18.69 -9.23 -13.95
C ALA A 289 19.06 -8.57 -12.61
N ARG A 290 19.87 -7.50 -12.65
CA ARG A 290 20.24 -6.71 -11.48
C ARG A 290 19.04 -6.00 -10.86
N PHE A 291 18.15 -5.45 -11.69
CA PHE A 291 16.92 -4.80 -11.22
C PHE A 291 15.96 -5.80 -10.54
N ARG A 292 15.77 -6.99 -11.14
CA ARG A 292 14.99 -8.09 -10.53
C ARG A 292 15.60 -8.54 -9.21
N GLN A 293 16.93 -8.66 -9.14
CA GLN A 293 17.63 -8.98 -7.90
C GLN A 293 17.38 -7.93 -6.81
N PHE A 294 17.49 -6.64 -7.14
CA PHE A 294 17.16 -5.55 -6.21
C PHE A 294 15.71 -5.65 -5.71
N SER A 295 14.75 -5.85 -6.62
CA SER A 295 13.34 -5.97 -6.27
C SER A 295 13.06 -7.17 -5.36
N ASN A 296 13.67 -8.31 -5.65
CA ASN A 296 13.57 -9.51 -4.81
C ASN A 296 14.16 -9.26 -3.41
N GLN A 297 15.36 -8.67 -3.32
CA GLN A 297 15.99 -8.36 -2.04
C GLN A 297 15.17 -7.34 -1.23
N ARG A 298 14.60 -6.34 -1.89
CA ARG A 298 13.68 -5.37 -1.27
C ARG A 298 12.44 -6.06 -0.71
N SER A 299 11.75 -6.89 -1.49
CA SER A 299 10.55 -7.59 -1.02
C SER A 299 10.84 -8.56 0.12
N VAL A 300 12.00 -9.22 0.12
CA VAL A 300 12.46 -10.05 1.26
C VAL A 300 12.67 -9.18 2.51
N LEU A 301 13.30 -8.02 2.37
CA LEU A 301 13.49 -7.07 3.46
C LEU A 301 12.15 -6.55 4.02
N GLU A 302 11.19 -6.20 3.15
CA GLU A 302 9.83 -5.79 3.55
C GLU A 302 9.16 -6.86 4.41
N CYS A 303 9.20 -8.12 3.96
CA CYS A 303 8.63 -9.25 4.71
C CYS A 303 9.32 -9.44 6.06
N GLN A 304 10.66 -9.36 6.10
CA GLN A 304 11.43 -9.50 7.34
C GLN A 304 11.12 -8.38 8.34
N LEU A 305 11.04 -7.14 7.88
CA LEU A 305 10.67 -5.98 8.70
C LEU A 305 9.23 -6.07 9.22
N GLY A 306 8.26 -6.45 8.38
CA GLY A 306 6.87 -6.58 8.82
C GLY A 306 6.69 -7.70 9.85
N ARG A 307 7.39 -8.83 9.68
CA ARG A 307 7.45 -9.89 10.71
C ARG A 307 8.04 -9.38 12.02
N LEU A 308 9.16 -8.66 11.96
CA LEU A 308 9.82 -8.12 13.15
C LEU A 308 8.96 -7.08 13.86
N ARG A 309 8.27 -6.20 13.11
CA ARG A 309 7.29 -5.26 13.68
C ARG A 309 6.22 -5.97 14.48
N HIS A 310 5.67 -7.07 13.98
CA HIS A 310 4.66 -7.85 14.69
C HIS A 310 5.21 -8.42 16.01
N GLN A 311 6.42 -9.01 15.99
CA GLN A 311 7.07 -9.51 17.20
C GLN A 311 7.34 -8.40 18.24
N LEU A 312 7.78 -7.22 17.78
CA LEU A 312 8.05 -6.07 18.63
C LEU A 312 6.76 -5.50 19.24
N ARG A 313 5.67 -5.44 18.47
CA ARG A 313 4.36 -4.98 18.94
C ARG A 313 3.86 -5.81 20.12
N ASP A 314 3.92 -7.14 20.02
CA ASP A 314 3.49 -8.04 21.09
C ASP A 314 4.34 -7.88 22.36
N ARG A 315 5.63 -7.54 22.21
CA ARG A 315 6.52 -7.25 23.35
C ARG A 315 6.24 -5.91 23.99
N THR A 316 6.00 -4.85 23.21
CA THR A 316 5.73 -3.50 23.75
C THR A 316 4.45 -3.46 24.57
N LEU A 317 3.43 -4.24 24.22
CA LEU A 317 2.18 -4.32 25.00
C LEU A 317 2.41 -4.85 26.42
N ASN A 318 3.48 -5.62 26.64
CA ASN A 318 3.78 -6.28 27.90
C ASN A 318 4.94 -5.64 28.68
N ASN A 319 5.73 -4.77 28.03
CA ASN A 319 6.96 -4.24 28.60
C ASN A 319 7.19 -2.78 28.18
N GLN A 320 7.43 -1.89 29.16
CA GLN A 320 7.78 -0.48 28.96
C GLN A 320 9.29 -0.26 28.73
N ASP A 321 10.01 -1.30 28.32
CA ASP A 321 11.43 -1.22 28.02
C ASP A 321 11.70 -0.28 26.83
N LEU A 322 12.50 0.75 27.09
CA LEU A 322 12.91 1.76 26.11
C LEU A 322 13.58 1.15 24.88
N SER A 323 14.38 0.10 25.05
CA SER A 323 15.03 -0.59 23.91
C SER A 323 13.98 -1.21 22.98
N VAL A 324 12.94 -1.83 23.54
CA VAL A 324 11.86 -2.46 22.76
C VAL A 324 11.05 -1.41 22.02
N MET A 325 10.75 -0.28 22.67
CA MET A 325 10.04 0.85 22.03
C MET A 325 10.86 1.45 20.89
N LEU A 326 12.16 1.66 21.10
CA LEU A 326 13.05 2.22 20.09
C LEU A 326 13.20 1.27 18.89
N ASN A 327 13.39 -0.04 19.13
CA ASN A 327 13.41 -1.04 18.07
C ASN A 327 12.11 -1.03 17.26
N ARG A 328 10.95 -0.88 17.93
CA ARG A 328 9.66 -0.78 17.25
C ARG A 328 9.57 0.47 16.38
N ALA A 329 9.96 1.64 16.89
CA ALA A 329 9.98 2.89 16.13
C ALA A 329 10.88 2.76 14.89
N MET A 330 12.11 2.25 15.07
CA MET A 330 13.06 2.01 13.97
C MET A 330 12.51 1.03 12.93
N CYS A 331 11.86 -0.05 13.35
CA CYS A 331 11.27 -1.03 12.44
C CYS A 331 10.14 -0.42 11.60
N ILE A 332 9.27 0.39 12.20
CA ILE A 332 8.19 1.08 11.48
C ILE A 332 8.78 2.13 10.52
N ALA A 333 9.75 2.93 10.99
CA ALA A 333 10.45 3.90 10.15
C ALA A 333 11.18 3.22 8.97
N ALA A 334 11.78 2.05 9.17
CA ALA A 334 12.38 1.26 8.10
C ALA A 334 11.34 0.77 7.07
N LEU A 335 10.15 0.36 7.51
CA LEU A 335 9.07 0.05 6.58
C LEU A 335 8.70 1.29 5.74
N PHE A 336 8.46 2.45 6.37
CA PHE A 336 8.22 3.70 5.65
C PHE A 336 9.32 3.99 4.63
N TYR A 337 10.58 3.88 5.05
CA TYR A 337 11.72 4.08 4.18
C TYR A 337 11.69 3.15 2.97
N VAL A 338 11.45 1.85 3.17
CA VAL A 338 11.43 0.87 2.09
C VAL A 338 10.27 1.14 1.11
N PHE A 339 9.07 1.45 1.59
CA PHE A 339 7.92 1.72 0.71
C PHE A 339 8.02 3.03 -0.04
N PHE A 340 8.33 4.12 0.65
CA PHE A 340 8.31 5.44 0.02
C PHE A 340 9.59 5.74 -0.75
N TYR A 341 10.75 5.40 -0.19
CA TYR A 341 12.01 5.59 -0.89
C TYR A 341 12.26 4.41 -1.84
N LEU A 342 12.56 3.21 -1.32
CA LEU A 342 13.06 2.09 -2.14
C LEU A 342 12.04 1.54 -3.15
N ARG A 343 10.74 1.75 -2.94
CA ARG A 343 9.69 1.32 -3.87
C ARG A 343 9.07 2.46 -4.67
N ARG A 344 9.28 3.74 -4.30
CA ARG A 344 8.58 4.92 -4.86
C ARG A 344 7.05 4.80 -4.77
N PHE A 345 6.58 4.04 -3.79
CA PHE A 345 5.17 3.82 -3.62
C PHE A 345 4.62 4.94 -2.75
N LEU A 346 3.84 5.83 -3.36
CA LEU A 346 3.04 6.79 -2.63
C LEU A 346 1.87 6.01 -2.04
N MET A 347 1.95 5.69 -0.75
CA MET A 347 0.77 5.19 -0.08
C MET A 347 -0.15 6.37 0.25
N GLY A 348 -1.36 6.34 -0.28
CA GLY A 348 -2.48 7.14 0.22
C GLY A 348 -3.30 6.34 1.23
N GLY A 349 -4.19 7.04 1.94
CA GLY A 349 -5.29 6.44 2.68
C GLY A 349 -4.94 5.80 4.03
N ALA A 350 -5.98 5.20 4.62
CA ALA A 350 -6.05 4.82 6.03
C ALA A 350 -4.91 3.91 6.54
N LEU A 351 -4.36 3.03 5.70
CA LEU A 351 -3.26 2.14 6.12
C LEU A 351 -1.97 2.90 6.39
N THR A 352 -1.73 3.96 5.63
CA THR A 352 -0.59 4.86 5.82
C THR A 352 -0.77 5.64 7.10
N ASP A 353 -1.98 6.19 7.28
CA ASP A 353 -2.38 6.97 8.44
C ASP A 353 -2.19 6.15 9.72
N ASP A 354 -2.68 4.90 9.73
CA ASP A 354 -2.53 3.95 10.84
C ASP A 354 -1.04 3.70 11.19
N MET A 355 -0.17 3.58 10.17
CA MET A 355 1.26 3.37 10.39
C MET A 355 1.96 4.64 10.90
N ILE A 356 1.58 5.82 10.40
CA ILE A 356 2.14 7.11 10.85
C ILE A 356 1.71 7.36 12.29
N ASP A 357 0.44 7.12 12.61
CA ASP A 357 -0.10 7.25 13.96
C ASP A 357 0.58 6.27 14.91
N GLU A 358 0.80 5.02 14.49
CA GLU A 358 1.57 4.06 15.30
C GLU A 358 3.00 4.55 15.54
N LEU A 359 3.70 5.05 14.51
CA LEU A 359 5.06 5.58 14.65
C LEU A 359 5.09 6.80 15.59
N ALA A 360 4.16 7.73 15.42
CA ALA A 360 4.04 8.93 16.25
C ALA A 360 3.75 8.59 17.71
N GLN A 361 2.86 7.63 17.96
CA GLN A 361 2.57 7.13 19.31
C GLN A 361 3.81 6.50 19.96
N VAL A 362 4.51 5.61 19.24
CA VAL A 362 5.73 4.97 19.79
C VAL A 362 6.82 6.01 20.06
N LEU A 363 7.04 6.97 19.16
CA LEU A 363 8.00 8.05 19.38
C LEU A 363 7.62 8.97 20.54
N THR A 364 6.32 9.20 20.76
CA THR A 364 5.82 9.95 21.93
C THR A 364 6.18 9.22 23.22
N SER A 365 5.94 7.90 23.28
CA SER A 365 6.35 7.09 24.44
C SER A 365 7.87 7.07 24.65
N VAL A 366 8.67 7.12 23.58
CA VAL A 366 10.13 7.24 23.66
C VAL A 366 10.58 8.62 24.21
N ASP A 367 9.93 9.73 23.80
CA ASP A 367 10.19 11.08 24.36
C ASP A 367 9.77 11.14 25.84
N GLU A 368 8.61 10.57 26.18
CA GLU A 368 8.09 10.51 27.56
C GLU A 368 8.97 9.68 28.49
N ALA A 369 9.59 8.62 27.98
CA ALA A 369 10.61 7.85 28.70
C ALA A 369 11.91 8.63 28.92
N GLY A 370 12.04 9.84 28.35
CA GLY A 370 13.14 10.75 28.61
C GLY A 370 14.42 10.46 27.83
N LEU A 371 14.36 9.73 26.71
CA LEU A 371 15.54 9.28 25.94
C LEU A 371 16.57 10.39 25.66
N ALA A 372 16.12 11.60 25.35
CA ALA A 372 17.00 12.72 25.03
C ALA A 372 17.80 13.24 26.25
N SER A 373 17.24 13.09 27.46
CA SER A 373 17.81 13.59 28.71
C SER A 373 18.41 12.48 29.59
N ASP A 374 18.10 11.22 29.30
CA ASP A 374 18.55 10.08 30.07
C ASP A 374 20.07 9.86 29.90
N PRO A 375 20.88 9.96 30.96
CA PRO A 375 22.32 9.69 30.89
C PRO A 375 22.65 8.21 30.67
N ALA A 376 21.71 7.29 30.93
CA ALA A 376 21.89 5.86 30.68
C ALA A 376 21.66 5.48 29.21
N ALA A 377 20.92 6.30 28.46
CA ALA A 377 20.71 6.09 27.03
C ALA A 377 22.02 6.24 26.26
N THR A 378 22.30 5.28 25.37
CA THR A 378 23.52 5.31 24.58
C THR A 378 23.43 6.36 23.47
N GLU A 379 24.59 6.79 22.96
CA GLU A 379 24.64 7.66 21.79
C GLU A 379 23.94 7.03 20.58
N GLU A 380 24.11 5.72 20.39
CA GLU A 380 23.47 4.96 19.31
C GLU A 380 21.93 4.95 19.44
N ASP A 381 21.39 4.86 20.67
CA ASP A 381 19.94 4.92 20.89
C ASP A 381 19.37 6.27 20.44
N ARG A 382 20.07 7.36 20.74
CA ARG A 382 19.67 8.72 20.35
C ARG A 382 19.78 8.93 18.85
N LYS A 383 20.83 8.40 18.21
CA LYS A 383 20.99 8.43 16.74
C LYS A 383 19.89 7.66 16.04
N ALA A 384 19.55 6.47 16.54
CA ALA A 384 18.45 5.64 16.06
C ALA A 384 17.11 6.38 16.16
N ALA A 385 16.84 7.01 17.31
CA ALA A 385 15.62 7.80 17.50
C ALA A 385 15.58 9.03 16.60
N LEU A 386 16.72 9.69 16.38
CA LEU A 386 16.82 10.84 15.47
C LEU A 386 16.48 10.42 14.04
N TRP A 387 17.00 9.28 13.59
CA TRP A 387 16.67 8.72 12.29
C TRP A 387 15.17 8.40 12.17
N ALA A 388 14.60 7.65 13.12
CA ALA A 388 13.18 7.29 13.07
C ALA A 388 12.26 8.51 13.11
N THR A 389 12.60 9.53 13.91
CA THR A 389 11.83 10.79 14.01
C THR A 389 11.92 11.60 12.72
N THR A 390 13.08 11.62 12.07
CA THR A 390 13.26 12.31 10.77
C THR A 390 12.41 11.65 9.69
N ILE A 391 12.35 10.30 9.66
CA ILE A 391 11.44 9.56 8.79
C ILE A 391 9.99 9.95 9.10
N ALA A 392 9.59 9.95 10.38
CA ALA A 392 8.24 10.32 10.78
C ALA A 392 7.86 11.75 10.33
N SER A 393 8.76 12.72 10.48
CA SER A 393 8.54 14.10 10.02
C SER A 393 8.30 14.20 8.52
N ARG A 394 8.99 13.39 7.71
CA ARG A 394 8.80 13.38 6.25
C ARG A 394 7.38 13.00 5.87
N PHE A 395 6.79 12.09 6.63
CA PHE A 395 5.48 11.50 6.35
C PHE A 395 4.39 12.04 7.28
N ALA A 396 4.65 13.08 8.06
CA ALA A 396 3.63 13.68 8.91
C ALA A 396 2.49 14.26 8.05
N GLN A 397 1.26 13.84 8.33
CA GLN A 397 0.06 14.26 7.60
C GLN A 397 -0.66 15.41 8.30
N THR A 398 -0.51 15.50 9.62
CA THR A 398 -1.12 16.55 10.43
C THR A 398 -0.07 17.53 10.93
N TYR A 399 -0.50 18.77 11.15
CA TYR A 399 0.35 19.79 11.77
C TYR A 399 0.86 19.36 13.15
N SER A 400 0.03 18.67 13.94
CA SER A 400 0.41 18.17 15.27
C SER A 400 1.51 17.11 15.20
N GLN A 401 1.41 16.13 14.29
CA GLN A 401 2.45 15.14 14.06
C GLN A 401 3.76 15.80 13.61
N LEU A 402 3.68 16.76 12.69
CA LEU A 402 4.85 17.46 12.17
C LEU A 402 5.54 18.29 13.26
N GLU A 403 4.76 19.02 14.06
CA GLU A 403 5.31 19.84 15.15
C GLU A 403 5.91 18.99 16.27
N PHE A 404 5.26 17.88 16.63
CA PHE A 404 5.81 16.92 17.59
C PHE A 404 7.15 16.36 17.11
N THR A 405 7.19 15.81 15.89
CA THR A 405 8.40 15.19 15.36
C THR A 405 9.53 16.22 15.16
N ARG A 406 9.23 17.45 14.74
CA ARG A 406 10.18 18.57 14.70
C ARG A 406 10.79 18.86 16.06
N ARG A 407 9.95 19.04 17.08
CA ARG A 407 10.39 19.33 18.44
C ARG A 407 11.27 18.20 18.98
N PHE A 408 10.86 16.95 18.79
CA PHE A 408 11.59 15.79 19.30
C PHE A 408 12.93 15.60 18.57
N ALA A 409 12.95 15.71 17.24
CA ALA A 409 14.18 15.62 16.45
C ALA A 409 15.20 16.69 16.88
N ARG A 410 14.76 17.92 17.17
CA ARG A 410 15.64 18.98 17.69
C ARG A 410 16.22 18.65 19.07
N LYS A 411 15.41 18.11 19.99
CA LYS A 411 15.91 17.67 21.32
C LYS A 411 16.99 16.59 21.16
N LEU A 412 16.77 15.61 20.28
CA LEU A 412 17.72 14.53 20.01
C LEU A 412 19.00 15.04 19.34
N ALA A 413 18.88 15.95 18.37
CA ALA A 413 20.04 16.57 17.74
C ALA A 413 20.87 17.39 18.73
N GLN A 414 20.22 18.15 19.62
CA GLN A 414 20.91 18.87 20.70
C GLN A 414 21.66 17.93 21.63
N SER A 415 21.07 16.80 22.03
CA SER A 415 21.72 15.82 22.91
C SER A 415 22.86 15.04 22.23
N LEU A 416 22.94 15.09 20.90
CA LEU A 416 24.02 14.56 20.06
C LEU A 416 25.02 15.63 19.61
N ASN A 417 24.85 16.90 20.00
CA ASN A 417 25.62 18.04 19.50
C ASN A 417 25.58 18.21 17.96
N CYS A 418 24.50 17.79 17.31
CA CYS A 418 24.30 17.99 15.87
C CYS A 418 23.72 19.38 15.59
N VAL A 419 24.57 20.33 15.22
CA VAL A 419 24.19 21.75 15.04
C VAL A 419 23.97 22.09 13.57
N THR A 420 24.67 21.41 12.66
CA THR A 420 24.67 21.69 11.23
C THR A 420 23.90 20.62 10.44
N VAL A 421 23.50 20.95 9.20
CA VAL A 421 22.89 19.97 8.29
C VAL A 421 23.83 18.79 8.03
N ASP A 422 25.15 19.03 7.96
CA ASP A 422 26.15 17.98 7.76
C ASP A 422 26.24 17.02 8.95
N ASP A 423 26.10 17.51 10.19
CA ASP A 423 26.05 16.65 11.38
C ASP A 423 24.84 15.71 11.32
N TRP A 424 23.68 16.24 10.94
CA TRP A 424 22.47 15.44 10.74
C TRP A 424 22.66 14.39 9.65
N MET A 425 23.21 14.79 8.50
CA MET A 425 23.47 13.90 7.38
C MET A 425 24.44 12.77 7.76
N ALA A 426 25.46 13.06 8.55
CA ALA A 426 26.41 12.06 9.05
C ALA A 426 25.71 11.02 9.95
N VAL A 427 24.86 11.47 10.89
CA VAL A 427 24.09 10.58 11.76
C VAL A 427 23.09 9.74 10.96
N LEU A 428 22.28 10.38 10.12
CA LEU A 428 21.23 9.72 9.34
C LEU A 428 21.81 8.72 8.33
N GLY A 429 22.96 9.06 7.72
CA GLY A 429 23.69 8.19 6.79
C GLY A 429 24.17 6.87 7.43
N GLY A 430 24.35 6.83 8.74
CA GLY A 430 24.72 5.62 9.49
C GLY A 430 23.69 4.49 9.40
N PHE A 431 22.39 4.82 9.29
CA PHE A 431 21.29 3.84 9.27
C PHE A 431 20.90 3.48 7.83
N ALA A 432 20.18 4.36 7.15
CA ALA A 432 19.82 4.27 5.74
C ALA A 432 19.16 5.61 5.35
N TRP A 433 19.95 6.57 4.89
CA TRP A 433 19.45 7.87 4.45
C TRP A 433 19.78 8.07 2.98
N PRO A 434 18.84 8.56 2.15
CA PRO A 434 19.03 8.64 0.71
C PRO A 434 19.85 9.87 0.28
N GLY A 435 20.48 10.55 1.25
CA GLY A 435 21.27 11.74 1.02
C GLY A 435 20.43 12.88 0.47
N GLN A 436 20.92 13.47 -0.63
CA GLN A 436 20.35 14.68 -1.24
C GLN A 436 18.86 14.59 -1.57
N ALA A 437 18.35 13.39 -1.86
CA ALA A 437 16.95 13.19 -2.21
C ALA A 437 15.99 13.75 -1.15
N TRP A 438 16.38 13.73 0.13
CA TRP A 438 15.56 14.15 1.28
C TRP A 438 16.14 15.33 2.06
N ASN A 439 17.08 16.09 1.47
CA ASN A 439 17.71 17.23 2.15
C ASN A 439 16.70 18.29 2.59
N SER A 440 15.62 18.50 1.84
CA SER A 440 14.58 19.48 2.19
C SER A 440 13.99 19.21 3.57
N THR A 441 13.80 17.95 3.94
CA THR A 441 13.27 17.58 5.25
C THR A 441 14.22 17.96 6.38
N ILE A 442 15.53 17.79 6.18
CA ILE A 442 16.53 18.19 7.19
C ILE A 442 16.56 19.72 7.31
N VAL A 443 16.50 20.43 6.19
CA VAL A 443 16.43 21.90 6.18
C VAL A 443 15.19 22.38 6.97
N ASP A 444 14.03 21.79 6.73
CA ASP A 444 12.79 22.10 7.46
C ASP A 444 12.91 21.81 8.97
N LEU A 445 13.57 20.71 9.35
CA LEU A 445 13.76 20.33 10.75
C LEU A 445 14.73 21.27 11.48
N THR A 446 15.83 21.62 10.82
CA THR A 446 16.87 22.50 11.35
C THR A 446 16.47 23.98 11.38
N GLY A 447 15.43 24.37 10.62
CA GLY A 447 15.01 25.76 10.50
C GLY A 447 16.02 26.64 9.74
N GLY A 448 16.99 26.00 9.05
CA GLY A 448 17.97 26.69 8.23
C GLY A 448 17.33 27.23 6.95
N SER A 449 17.81 28.38 6.49
CA SER A 449 17.58 28.79 5.10
C SER A 449 18.48 27.92 4.21
N PRO A 450 18.01 27.35 3.08
CA PRO A 450 18.85 26.56 2.19
C PRO A 450 20.00 27.44 1.68
N SER A 451 21.23 27.10 2.10
CA SER A 451 22.47 27.81 1.74
C SER A 451 22.94 27.49 0.33
#